data_AF-A0A937FBB4-F1
#
_entry.id   AF-A0A937FBB4-F1
#
_cell.length_a   1.000
_cell.length_b   1.000
_cell.length_c   1.000
_cell.angle_alpha   90.00
_cell.angle_beta   90.00
_cell.angle_gamma   90.00
#
_symmetry.space_group_name_H-M   'P 1'
#
loop_
_entity.id
_entity.type
_entity.pdbx_description
1 polymer ?
#
loop_
_entity_poly.entity_id
_entity_poly.type
_entity_poly.pdbx_seq_one_letter_code
_entity_poly.pdbx_strand_id
1 'polypeptide(L)'
;MKEEFFIDDVIAFKLKGDKDIYTGKLNAVKAESNEIVVEQAKVDVSEIEVIYSQKSFNKNFHYKLLTAGVLLPFLDRFNETVINDQKGTWNPGVLIASGVLISTAFAIKYLKKRKYKIGKRFKLSANYF
;
A
#
# COMPACT_ATOMS: atom_id res chain seq x y z
N MET A 1 0.91 18.74 -1.97
CA MET A 1 1.12 17.71 -0.93
C MET A 1 2.62 17.56 -0.75
N LYS A 2 3.13 17.72 0.48
CA LYS A 2 4.51 17.34 0.83
C LYS A 2 4.43 15.90 1.33
N GLU A 3 5.19 15.00 0.75
CA GLU A 3 5.36 13.65 1.31
C GLU A 3 6.70 13.60 2.03
N GLU A 4 6.63 13.17 3.30
CA GLU A 4 7.77 12.89 4.16
C GLU A 4 8.07 11.39 4.04
N PHE A 5 9.35 11.04 3.94
CA PHE A 5 9.83 9.66 3.91
C PHE A 5 10.41 9.30 5.28
N PHE A 6 10.08 8.12 5.78
CA PHE A 6 10.56 7.64 7.07
C PHE A 6 11.68 6.62 6.87
N ILE A 7 12.58 6.52 7.86
CA ILE A 7 13.51 5.41 7.94
C ILE A 7 12.69 4.11 7.94
N ASP A 8 13.19 3.09 7.24
CA ASP A 8 12.56 1.81 6.92
C ASP A 8 11.51 1.81 5.81
N ASP A 9 11.15 2.95 5.23
CA ASP A 9 10.27 2.98 4.06
C ASP A 9 10.94 2.32 2.84
N VAL A 10 10.15 1.59 2.06
CA VAL A 10 10.59 1.12 0.75
C VAL A 10 10.37 2.23 -0.26
N ILE A 11 11.45 2.70 -0.85
CA ILE A 11 11.43 3.72 -1.89
C ILE A 11 11.87 3.13 -3.21
N ALA A 12 11.30 3.62 -4.30
CA ALA A 12 11.82 3.39 -5.63
C ALA A 12 12.29 4.72 -6.22
N PHE A 13 13.47 4.76 -6.83
CA PHE A 13 14.05 5.99 -7.34
C PHE A 13 14.70 5.77 -8.71
N LYS A 14 14.79 6.84 -9.48
CA LYS A 14 15.44 6.89 -10.79
C LYS A 14 16.57 7.91 -10.75
N LEU A 15 17.76 7.52 -11.17
CA LEU A 15 18.90 8.41 -11.27
C LEU A 15 18.86 9.23 -12.57
N LYS A 16 19.44 10.43 -12.53
CA LYS A 16 19.58 11.30 -13.71
C LYS A 16 20.46 10.62 -14.75
N GLY A 17 19.99 10.59 -16.00
CA GLY A 17 20.72 9.95 -17.10
C GLY A 17 20.53 8.44 -17.18
N ASP A 18 19.95 7.82 -16.15
CA ASP A 18 19.69 6.40 -16.12
C ASP A 18 18.28 6.07 -16.64
N LYS A 19 18.10 4.86 -17.17
CA LYS A 19 16.79 4.35 -17.63
C LYS A 19 16.13 3.47 -16.59
N ASP A 20 16.91 2.88 -15.70
CA ASP A 20 16.43 1.90 -14.73
C ASP A 20 15.85 2.54 -13.47
N ILE A 21 14.95 1.80 -12.82
CA ILE A 21 14.34 2.19 -11.55
C ILE A 21 14.89 1.26 -10.47
N TYR A 22 15.60 1.85 -9.53
CA TYR A 22 16.13 1.18 -8.36
C TYR A 22 15.08 1.15 -7.26
N THR A 23 15.01 0.06 -6.51
CA THR A 23 14.09 -0.09 -5.37
C THR A 23 14.87 -0.61 -4.19
N GLY A 24 14.65 -0.04 -3.01
CA GLY A 24 15.28 -0.51 -1.79
C GLY A 24 14.73 0.15 -0.54
N LYS A 25 15.17 -0.34 0.61
CA LYS A 25 14.76 0.17 1.92
C LYS A 25 15.59 1.39 2.32
N LEU A 26 14.95 2.47 2.73
CA LEU A 26 15.63 3.67 3.22
C LEU A 26 16.18 3.39 4.63
N ASN A 27 17.50 3.34 4.77
CA ASN A 27 18.16 3.05 6.04
C ASN A 27 18.59 4.30 6.80
N ALA A 28 18.94 5.38 6.08
CA ALA A 28 19.31 6.64 6.70
C ALA A 28 19.14 7.83 5.75
N VAL A 29 18.90 9.01 6.32
CA VAL A 29 18.91 10.29 5.62
C VAL A 29 19.96 11.17 6.30
N LYS A 30 21.00 11.55 5.56
CA LYS A 30 22.05 12.46 6.06
C LYS A 30 21.77 13.86 5.55
N ALA A 31 21.11 14.66 6.40
CA ALA A 31 20.73 16.03 6.06
C ALA A 31 21.95 16.94 5.77
N GLU A 32 23.09 16.70 6.41
CA GLU A 32 24.30 17.51 6.25
C GLU A 32 24.99 17.28 4.90
N SER A 33 25.04 16.03 4.41
CA SER A 33 25.66 15.68 3.12
C SER A 33 24.67 15.60 1.96
N ASN A 34 23.38 15.82 2.19
CA ASN A 34 22.31 15.65 1.20
C ASN A 34 22.33 14.24 0.55
N GLU A 35 22.67 13.22 1.34
CA GLU A 35 22.75 11.82 0.92
C GLU A 35 21.63 11.00 1.57
N ILE A 36 21.18 9.98 0.85
CA ILE A 36 20.36 8.90 1.41
C ILE A 36 21.11 7.58 1.34
N VAL A 37 20.87 6.72 2.33
CA VAL A 37 21.36 5.35 2.32
C VAL A 37 20.18 4.44 2.04
N VAL A 38 20.22 3.79 0.87
CA VAL A 38 19.22 2.81 0.48
C VAL A 38 19.87 1.44 0.53
N GLU A 39 19.40 0.59 1.44
CA GLU A 39 20.03 -0.68 1.80
C GLU A 39 21.51 -0.50 2.18
N GLN A 40 22.44 -0.81 1.28
CA GLN A 40 23.88 -0.64 1.49
C GLN A 40 24.53 0.38 0.54
N ALA A 41 23.74 0.99 -0.35
CA ALA A 41 24.22 1.98 -1.31
C ALA A 41 23.98 3.41 -0.78
N LYS A 42 25.01 4.25 -0.87
CA LYS A 42 24.91 5.69 -0.66
C LYS A 42 24.54 6.33 -1.98
N VAL A 43 23.50 7.17 -1.97
CA VAL A 43 23.01 7.87 -3.16
C VAL A 43 22.87 9.35 -2.82
N ASP A 44 23.48 10.21 -3.63
CA ASP A 44 23.31 11.66 -3.52
C ASP A 44 21.90 12.04 -4.00
N VAL A 45 21.16 12.81 -3.20
CA VAL A 45 19.80 13.23 -3.53
C VAL A 45 19.76 14.09 -4.80
N SER A 46 20.84 14.81 -5.11
CA SER A 46 20.96 15.63 -6.31
C SER A 46 21.01 14.80 -7.60
N GLU A 47 21.44 13.54 -7.54
CA GLU A 47 21.47 12.62 -8.67
C GLU A 47 20.11 11.97 -8.92
N ILE A 48 19.17 12.08 -7.99
CA ILE A 48 17.85 11.46 -8.10
C ILE A 48 16.92 12.35 -8.94
N GLU A 49 16.41 11.79 -10.04
CA GLU A 49 15.45 12.44 -10.93
C GLU A 49 14.02 12.36 -10.37
N VAL A 50 13.63 11.19 -9.86
CA VAL A 50 12.29 10.90 -9.37
C VAL A 50 12.36 9.92 -8.21
N ILE A 51 11.59 10.18 -7.16
CA ILE A 51 11.31 9.22 -6.07
C ILE A 51 9.83 8.84 -6.13
N TYR A 52 9.58 7.55 -6.00
CA TYR A 52 8.27 6.93 -5.84
C TYR A 52 8.19 6.40 -4.40
N SER A 53 7.24 6.91 -3.63
CA SER A 53 6.90 6.28 -2.35
C SER A 53 6.11 5.01 -2.62
N GLN A 54 6.63 3.85 -2.21
CA GLN A 54 5.81 2.67 -2.03
C GLN A 54 5.26 2.71 -0.61
N LYS A 55 4.19 3.49 -0.39
CA LYS A 55 3.38 3.31 0.81
C LYS A 55 2.94 1.86 0.87
N SER A 56 3.48 1.13 1.84
CA SER A 56 3.10 -0.26 2.12
C SER A 56 1.71 -0.26 2.74
N PHE A 57 0.69 0.05 1.94
CA PHE A 57 -0.68 -0.27 2.31
C PHE A 57 -0.71 -1.78 2.51
N ASN A 58 -1.03 -2.21 3.74
CA ASN A 58 -0.87 -3.58 4.24
C ASN A 58 -1.08 -4.59 3.10
N LYS A 59 0.00 -5.29 2.71
CA LYS A 59 0.01 -6.15 1.51
C LYS A 59 -1.18 -7.11 1.49
N ASN A 60 -1.71 -7.46 2.66
CA ASN A 60 -2.79 -8.43 2.83
C ASN A 60 -4.18 -7.81 2.98
N PHE A 61 -4.33 -6.49 2.96
CA PHE A 61 -5.64 -5.84 3.15
C PHE A 61 -6.66 -6.24 2.07
N HIS A 62 -6.23 -6.31 0.82
CA HIS A 62 -7.09 -6.76 -0.27
C HIS A 62 -7.50 -8.25 -0.12
N TYR A 63 -6.61 -9.11 0.36
CA TYR A 63 -6.94 -10.50 0.67
C TYR A 63 -7.96 -10.58 1.80
N LYS A 64 -7.79 -9.80 2.88
CA LYS A 64 -8.76 -9.73 3.98
C LYS A 64 -10.15 -9.30 3.50
N LEU A 65 -10.22 -8.31 2.61
CA LEU A 65 -11.49 -7.86 2.04
C LEU A 65 -12.15 -8.92 1.14
N LEU A 66 -11.37 -9.63 0.31
CA LEU A 66 -11.87 -10.75 -0.49
C LEU A 66 -12.39 -11.89 0.39
N THR A 67 -11.59 -12.31 1.38
CA THR A 67 -11.96 -13.38 2.30
C THR A 67 -13.19 -13.00 3.11
N ALA A 68 -13.28 -11.76 3.61
CA ALA A 68 -14.47 -11.27 4.28
C ALA A 68 -15.69 -11.27 3.35
N GLY A 69 -15.57 -10.75 2.13
CA GLY A 69 -16.66 -10.73 1.16
C GLY A 69 -17.14 -12.11 0.71
N VAL A 70 -16.26 -13.12 0.71
CA VAL A 70 -16.65 -14.50 0.41
C VAL A 70 -17.24 -15.19 1.64
N LEU A 71 -16.69 -15.00 2.84
CA LEU A 71 -17.12 -15.70 4.05
C LEU A 71 -18.41 -15.15 4.67
N LEU A 72 -18.64 -13.83 4.60
CA LEU A 72 -19.85 -13.18 5.13
C LEU A 72 -21.16 -13.89 4.77
N PRO A 73 -21.43 -14.23 3.50
CA PRO A 73 -22.70 -14.85 3.12
C PRO A 73 -22.83 -16.29 3.64
N PHE A 74 -21.72 -17.01 3.83
CA PHE A 74 -21.76 -18.35 4.44
C PHE A 74 -21.96 -18.29 5.95
N LEU A 75 -21.30 -17.33 6.63
CA LEU A 75 -21.46 -17.13 8.08
C LEU A 75 -22.89 -16.67 8.40
N ASP A 76 -23.44 -15.78 7.59
CA ASP A 76 -24.83 -15.34 7.72
C ASP A 76 -25.81 -16.50 7.55
N ARG A 77 -25.64 -17.30 6.48
CA ARG A 77 -26.46 -18.49 6.25
C ARG A 77 -26.31 -19.54 7.36
N PHE A 78 -25.10 -19.74 7.88
CA PHE A 78 -24.86 -20.63 9.02
C PHE A 78 -25.57 -20.11 10.28
N ASN A 79 -25.48 -18.80 10.55
CA ASN A 79 -26.16 -18.18 11.67
C ASN A 79 -27.70 -18.29 11.55
N GLU A 80 -28.26 -17.98 10.38
CA GLU A 80 -29.70 -18.12 10.15
C GLU A 80 -30.18 -19.58 10.29
N THR A 81 -29.43 -20.53 9.75
CA THR A 81 -29.85 -21.94 9.71
C THR A 81 -29.59 -22.68 11.02
N VAL A 82 -28.49 -22.40 11.72
CA VAL A 82 -28.04 -23.16 12.89
C VAL A 82 -28.39 -22.47 14.21
N ILE A 83 -28.32 -21.15 14.27
CA ILE A 83 -28.52 -20.39 15.51
C ILE A 83 -29.99 -19.92 15.62
N ASN A 84 -30.56 -19.42 14.52
CA ASN A 84 -31.91 -18.87 14.52
C ASN A 84 -33.00 -19.87 14.07
N ASP A 85 -32.61 -21.09 13.66
CA ASP A 85 -33.50 -22.15 13.15
C ASP A 85 -34.46 -21.66 12.05
N GLN A 86 -34.03 -20.68 11.26
CA GLN A 86 -34.77 -20.15 10.13
C GLN A 86 -34.37 -20.91 8.86
N LYS A 87 -35.30 -21.02 7.90
CA LYS A 87 -34.96 -21.54 6.57
C LYS A 87 -33.91 -20.62 5.97
N GLY A 88 -32.64 -21.06 5.94
CA GLY A 88 -31.50 -20.27 5.50
C GLY A 88 -31.77 -19.55 4.17
N THR A 89 -32.19 -18.30 4.28
CA THR A 89 -32.49 -17.43 3.15
C THR A 89 -31.24 -16.63 2.85
N TRP A 90 -31.05 -16.29 1.59
CA TRP A 90 -29.95 -15.38 1.27
C TRP A 90 -30.40 -13.96 1.62
N ASN A 91 -29.80 -13.36 2.64
CA ASN A 91 -30.06 -11.98 2.99
C ASN A 91 -29.51 -11.04 1.89
N PRO A 92 -30.37 -10.28 1.19
CA PRO A 92 -29.93 -9.41 0.10
C PRO A 92 -28.97 -8.32 0.58
N GLY A 93 -29.09 -7.84 1.82
CA GLY A 93 -28.16 -6.87 2.40
C GLY A 93 -26.74 -7.44 2.56
N VAL A 94 -26.64 -8.71 2.98
CA VAL A 94 -25.34 -9.40 3.13
C VAL A 94 -24.71 -9.69 1.77
N LEU A 95 -25.51 -10.07 0.77
CA LEU A 95 -25.01 -10.24 -0.60
C LEU A 95 -24.48 -8.93 -1.20
N ILE A 96 -25.17 -7.81 -0.98
CA ILE A 96 -24.72 -6.49 -1.42
C ILE A 96 -23.41 -6.11 -0.72
N ALA A 97 -23.34 -6.26 0.61
CA ALA A 97 -22.12 -6.00 1.37
C ALA A 97 -20.94 -6.85 0.89
N SER A 98 -21.19 -8.12 0.60
CA SER A 98 -20.20 -9.06 0.03
C SER A 98 -19.69 -8.60 -1.34
N GLY A 99 -20.60 -8.18 -2.22
CA GLY A 99 -20.25 -7.61 -3.53
C GLY A 99 -19.43 -6.32 -3.42
N VAL A 100 -19.77 -5.44 -2.47
CA VAL A 100 -19.00 -4.20 -2.20
C VAL A 100 -17.60 -4.52 -1.69
N LEU A 101 -17.46 -5.49 -0.78
CA LEU A 101 -16.14 -5.91 -0.27
C LEU A 101 -15.25 -6.50 -1.36
N ILE A 102 -15.80 -7.38 -2.19
CA ILE A 102 -15.07 -7.99 -3.31
C ILE A 102 -14.67 -6.91 -4.33
N SER A 103 -15.60 -6.06 -4.76
CA SER A 103 -15.33 -5.00 -5.73
C SER A 103 -14.28 -3.99 -5.21
N THR A 104 -14.36 -3.61 -3.93
CA THR A 104 -13.37 -2.75 -3.28
C THR A 104 -11.99 -3.41 -3.23
N ALA A 105 -11.92 -4.71 -2.95
CA ALA A 105 -10.66 -5.45 -2.95
C ALA A 105 -10.00 -5.47 -4.34
N PHE A 106 -10.80 -5.67 -5.40
CA PHE A 106 -10.33 -5.56 -6.78
C PHE A 106 -9.89 -4.13 -7.10
N ALA A 107 -10.68 -3.11 -6.74
CA ALA A 107 -10.32 -1.71 -6.95
C ALA A 107 -8.97 -1.38 -6.29
N ILE A 108 -8.75 -1.79 -5.05
CA ILE A 108 -7.48 -1.62 -4.34
C ILE A 108 -6.35 -2.37 -5.04
N LYS A 109 -6.58 -3.61 -5.49
CA LYS A 109 -5.57 -4.41 -6.22
C LYS A 109 -5.13 -3.72 -7.52
N TYR A 110 -6.06 -3.13 -8.26
CA TYR A 110 -5.77 -2.42 -9.51
C TYR A 110 -5.15 -1.04 -9.27
N LEU A 111 -5.65 -0.29 -8.28
CA LEU A 111 -5.13 1.05 -7.95
C LEU A 111 -3.74 1.01 -7.29
N LYS A 112 -3.42 -0.04 -6.51
CA LYS A 112 -2.10 -0.20 -5.88
C LYS A 112 -0.95 -0.33 -6.89
N LYS A 113 -1.24 -0.67 -8.16
CA LYS A 113 -0.22 -0.69 -9.22
C LYS A 113 0.16 0.70 -9.74
N ARG A 114 -0.55 1.77 -9.39
CA ARG A 114 -0.18 3.13 -9.79
C ARG A 114 0.98 3.63 -8.93
N LYS A 115 2.19 3.53 -9.48
CA LYS A 115 3.38 4.24 -8.96
C LYS A 115 3.07 5.74 -8.97
N TYR A 116 2.88 6.35 -7.80
CA TYR A 116 2.68 7.79 -7.71
C TYR A 116 4.01 8.48 -7.99
N LYS A 117 4.11 9.16 -9.14
CA LYS A 117 5.24 10.04 -9.46
C LYS A 117 5.11 11.26 -8.55
N ILE A 118 5.91 11.31 -7.51
CA ILE A 118 5.92 12.48 -6.64
C ILE A 118 6.79 13.52 -7.37
N GLY A 119 6.22 14.70 -7.61
CA GLY A 119 6.87 15.76 -8.37
C GLY A 119 8.09 16.35 -7.66
N LYS A 120 8.91 17.08 -8.41
CA LYS A 120 10.25 17.67 -8.12
C LYS A 120 10.51 18.40 -6.78
N ARG A 121 9.55 18.47 -5.84
CA ARG A 121 9.72 19.17 -4.54
C ARG A 121 9.46 18.20 -3.39
N PHE A 122 10.50 17.46 -3.02
CA PHE A 122 10.52 16.64 -1.82
C PHE A 122 11.28 17.36 -0.72
N LYS A 123 10.80 17.27 0.53
CA LYS A 123 11.61 17.51 1.71
C LYS A 123 11.78 16.17 2.40
N LEU A 124 13.01 15.66 2.43
CA LEU A 124 13.38 14.56 3.30
C LEU A 124 13.48 15.12 4.72
N SER A 125 12.66 14.66 5.66
CA SER A 125 12.81 14.97 7.09
C SER A 125 13.21 13.70 7.82
N ALA A 126 14.37 13.72 8.47
CA ALA A 126 14.74 12.71 9.43
C ALA A 126 14.15 13.12 10.78
N ASN A 127 13.02 12.54 11.18
CA ASN A 127 12.58 12.61 12.57
C ASN A 127 13.17 11.41 13.31
N TYR A 128 14.15 11.70 14.17
CA TYR A 128 14.63 10.76 15.17
C TYR A 128 13.57 10.72 16.28
N PHE A 129 12.92 9.57 16.46
CA PHE A 129 12.14 9.28 17.66
C PHE A 129 13.07 8.75 18.76
#